data_AF-A0A6B2LM58-F1
#
_entry.id   AF-A0A6B2LM58-F1
#
_cell.length_a   1.000
_cell.length_b   1.000
_cell.length_c   1.000
_cell.angle_alpha   90.00
_cell.angle_beta   90.00
_cell.angle_gamma   90.00
#
_symmetry.space_group_name_H-M   'P 1'
#
loop_
_entity.id
_entity.type
_entity.pdbx_description
1 polymer ?
#
loop_
_entity_poly.entity_id
_entity_poly.type
_entity_poly.pdbx_seq_one_letter_code
_entity_poly.pdbx_strand_id
1 'polypeptide(L)'
;MWQGDITCIEIDAIVNAAKATLLGGGGIDGAIHKAAGAGLLQECSLIGGCDPGDSRITGGYKLPARHVIHTVGPIGENKGVLEKCYLSVLRKAVKRNIQTLAFCCISTGIFGYPNEPAAHVALETVRKWLEHKQNYTKIKRIIFCVFLKTDLEIYSRLMKNVYFPG
;
A
#
# COMPACT_ATOMS: atom_id res chain seq x y z
N MET A 1 -2.07 -9.89 8.66
CA MET A 1 -2.71 -10.05 7.34
C MET A 1 -4.22 -10.01 7.52
N TRP A 2 -4.95 -9.48 6.55
CA TRP A 2 -6.41 -9.41 6.54
C TRP A 2 -6.91 -9.57 5.10
N GLN A 3 -8.07 -10.20 4.91
CA GLN A 3 -8.70 -10.33 3.59
C GLN A 3 -10.00 -9.54 3.55
N GLY A 4 -10.16 -8.66 2.56
CA GLY A 4 -11.39 -7.92 2.34
C GLY A 4 -11.20 -6.57 1.66
N ASP A 5 -12.20 -5.70 1.80
CA ASP A 5 -12.18 -4.34 1.27
C ASP A 5 -11.37 -3.40 2.18
N ILE A 6 -10.24 -2.91 1.66
CA ILE A 6 -9.33 -2.01 2.39
C ILE A 6 -10.02 -0.72 2.84
N THR A 7 -11.09 -0.29 2.16
CA THR A 7 -11.80 0.96 2.44
C THR A 7 -12.61 0.90 3.74
N CYS A 8 -12.83 -0.29 4.29
CA CYS A 8 -13.56 -0.52 5.53
C CYS A 8 -12.66 -0.54 6.78
N ILE A 9 -11.33 -0.43 6.63
CA ILE A 9 -10.39 -0.57 7.75
C ILE A 9 -10.23 0.76 8.48
N GLU A 10 -10.60 0.79 9.77
CA GLU A 10 -10.29 1.90 10.67
C GLU A 10 -8.82 1.84 11.12
N ILE A 11 -8.00 2.77 10.60
CA ILE A 11 -6.55 2.76 10.76
C ILE A 11 -5.97 4.17 10.49
N ASP A 12 -4.71 4.42 10.85
CA ASP A 12 -4.10 5.73 10.55
C ASP A 12 -3.96 5.96 9.04
N ALA A 13 -3.51 4.96 8.28
CA ALA A 13 -3.44 5.08 6.83
C ALA A 13 -3.71 3.77 6.07
N ILE A 14 -4.37 3.89 4.93
CA ILE A 14 -4.44 2.84 3.90
C ILE A 14 -3.56 3.24 2.71
N VAL A 15 -3.03 2.25 2.00
CA VAL A 15 -2.22 2.46 0.81
C VAL A 15 -3.07 2.24 -0.44
N ASN A 16 -3.01 3.21 -1.35
CA ASN A 16 -3.64 3.13 -2.65
C ASN A 16 -2.61 2.81 -3.73
N ALA A 17 -2.84 1.75 -4.51
CA ALA A 17 -2.11 1.45 -5.74
C ALA A 17 -2.66 2.33 -6.88
N ALA A 18 -2.10 3.54 -7.00
CA ALA A 18 -2.59 4.59 -7.87
C ALA A 18 -1.89 4.60 -9.24
N LYS A 19 -2.47 5.34 -10.19
CA LYS A 19 -1.80 5.76 -11.43
C LYS A 19 -0.98 7.04 -11.21
N ALA A 20 -0.05 7.32 -12.12
CA ALA A 20 0.82 8.50 -12.06
C ALA A 20 0.07 9.84 -11.94
N THR A 21 -1.16 9.92 -12.45
CA THR A 21 -1.97 11.16 -12.37
C THR A 21 -2.55 11.41 -10.97
N LEU A 22 -2.71 10.37 -10.13
CA LEU A 22 -3.43 10.40 -8.84
C LEU A 22 -4.92 10.78 -8.93
N LEU A 23 -5.48 10.89 -10.14
CA LEU A 23 -6.87 11.32 -10.36
C LEU A 23 -7.87 10.16 -10.36
N GLY A 24 -7.54 9.08 -9.64
CA GLY A 24 -8.33 7.86 -9.59
C GLY A 24 -8.22 6.98 -10.85
N GLY A 25 -9.07 5.96 -10.88
CA GLY A 25 -9.06 4.95 -11.94
C GLY A 25 -10.04 3.81 -11.66
N GLY A 26 -9.69 2.61 -12.11
CA GLY A 26 -10.43 1.38 -11.81
C GLY A 26 -9.80 0.59 -10.66
N GLY A 27 -10.35 -0.59 -10.37
CA GLY A 27 -9.82 -1.46 -9.31
C GLY A 27 -9.83 -0.80 -7.94
N ILE A 28 -8.77 -1.02 -7.16
CA ILE A 28 -8.68 -0.50 -5.79
C ILE A 28 -8.62 1.03 -5.73
N ASP A 29 -8.00 1.67 -6.72
CA ASP A 29 -7.91 3.13 -6.83
C ASP A 29 -9.31 3.75 -6.95
N GLY A 30 -10.13 3.20 -7.86
CA GLY A 30 -11.53 3.58 -8.01
C GLY A 30 -12.36 3.33 -6.76
N ALA A 31 -12.16 2.19 -6.08
CA ALA A 31 -12.85 1.85 -4.84
C ALA A 31 -12.54 2.86 -3.73
N ILE A 32 -11.26 3.20 -3.54
CA ILE A 32 -10.80 4.19 -2.55
C ILE A 32 -11.37 5.57 -2.86
N HIS A 33 -11.30 6.04 -4.12
CA HIS A 33 -11.88 7.34 -4.51
C HIS A 33 -13.39 7.39 -4.30
N LYS A 34 -14.11 6.31 -4.63
CA LYS A 34 -15.56 6.22 -4.41
C LYS A 34 -15.91 6.29 -2.93
N ALA A 35 -15.18 5.56 -2.08
CA ALA A 35 -15.44 5.50 -0.65
C ALA A 35 -15.04 6.80 0.08
N ALA A 36 -13.91 7.42 -0.28
CA ALA A 36 -13.45 8.68 0.30
C ALA A 36 -14.31 9.89 -0.12
N GLY A 37 -14.91 9.83 -1.32
CA GLY A 37 -15.72 10.90 -1.90
C GLY A 37 -14.90 11.98 -2.60
N ALA A 38 -15.59 13.00 -3.12
CA ALA A 38 -15.02 14.00 -4.03
C ALA A 38 -13.84 14.81 -3.45
N GLY A 39 -13.77 14.97 -2.12
CA GLY A 39 -12.67 15.67 -1.46
C GLY A 39 -11.30 15.05 -1.75
N LEU A 40 -11.23 13.71 -1.84
CA LEU A 40 -9.97 13.03 -2.17
C LEU A 40 -9.46 13.40 -3.56
N LEU A 41 -10.36 13.44 -4.54
CA LEU A 41 -10.00 13.82 -5.91
C LEU A 41 -9.55 15.29 -5.99
N GLN A 42 -10.22 16.18 -5.26
CA GLN A 42 -9.85 17.60 -5.19
C GLN A 42 -8.44 17.77 -4.63
N GLU A 43 -8.11 17.13 -3.51
CA GLU A 43 -6.75 17.21 -2.96
C GLU A 43 -5.71 16.57 -3.88
N CYS A 44 -5.99 15.39 -4.47
CA CYS A 44 -5.10 14.78 -5.45
C CYS A 44 -4.79 15.70 -6.64
N SER A 45 -5.78 16.47 -7.12
CA SER A 45 -5.61 17.39 -8.24
C SER A 45 -4.62 18.53 -7.94
N LEU A 46 -4.48 18.92 -6.67
CA LEU A 46 -3.53 19.94 -6.23
C LEU A 46 -2.10 19.40 -6.07
N ILE A 47 -1.93 18.08 -5.96
CA ILE A 47 -0.61 17.45 -5.79
C ILE A 47 0.18 17.40 -7.11
N GLY A 48 -0.52 17.28 -8.25
CA GLY A 48 0.10 17.28 -9.58
C GLY A 48 0.72 15.95 -10.01
N GLY A 49 0.34 14.83 -9.37
CA GLY A 49 0.78 13.48 -9.75
C GLY A 49 1.88 12.87 -8.87
N CYS A 50 2.37 11.70 -9.28
CA CYS A 50 3.40 10.95 -8.58
C CYS A 50 4.22 10.06 -9.53
N ASP A 51 5.53 10.03 -9.34
CA ASP A 51 6.43 9.19 -10.12
C ASP A 51 6.36 7.72 -9.69
N PRO A 52 6.62 6.76 -10.60
CA PRO A 52 6.74 5.35 -10.26
C PRO A 52 7.78 5.10 -9.16
N GLY A 53 7.39 4.34 -8.14
CA GLY A 53 8.24 4.07 -6.97
C GLY A 53 8.18 5.14 -5.88
N ASP A 54 7.46 6.24 -6.09
CA ASP A 54 7.24 7.26 -5.06
C ASP A 54 5.78 7.26 -4.57
N SER A 55 5.52 8.08 -3.54
CA SER A 55 4.21 8.20 -2.91
C SER A 55 3.85 9.63 -2.50
N ARG A 56 2.54 9.86 -2.37
CA ARG A 56 1.90 11.10 -1.91
C ARG A 56 0.88 10.78 -0.82
N ILE A 57 0.65 11.72 0.09
CA ILE A 57 -0.28 11.53 1.22
C ILE A 57 -1.38 12.57 1.15
N THR A 58 -2.59 12.13 1.46
CA THR A 58 -3.81 12.94 1.49
C THR A 58 -4.60 12.67 2.79
N GLY A 59 -5.68 13.42 3.01
CA GLY A 59 -6.71 13.06 3.97
C GLY A 59 -7.49 11.80 3.54
N GLY A 60 -8.06 11.08 4.51
CA GLY A 60 -8.95 9.94 4.24
C GLY A 60 -10.40 10.32 3.91
N TYR A 61 -10.79 11.56 4.20
CA TYR A 61 -12.14 12.08 3.97
C TYR A 61 -13.23 11.22 4.62
N LYS A 62 -14.10 10.60 3.81
CA LYS A 62 -15.19 9.74 4.30
C LYS A 62 -14.73 8.33 4.68
N LEU A 63 -13.47 7.99 4.46
CA LEU A 63 -12.92 6.71 4.89
C LEU A 63 -12.80 6.65 6.42
N PRO A 64 -12.96 5.45 7.03
CA PRO A 64 -12.56 5.21 8.41
C PRO A 64 -11.06 5.44 8.63
N ALA A 65 -10.25 5.24 7.59
CA ALA A 65 -8.83 5.54 7.61
C ALA A 65 -8.57 7.05 7.64
N ARG A 66 -7.64 7.52 8.48
CA ARG A 66 -7.34 8.96 8.61
C ARG A 66 -6.64 9.55 7.38
N HIS A 67 -5.81 8.74 6.72
CA HIS A 67 -5.02 9.13 5.57
C HIS A 67 -5.06 8.08 4.45
N VAL A 68 -4.84 8.54 3.23
CA VAL A 68 -4.49 7.66 2.10
C VAL A 68 -3.07 7.98 1.66
N ILE A 69 -2.23 6.95 1.55
CA ILE A 69 -0.91 7.06 0.93
C ILE A 69 -0.99 6.47 -0.47
N HIS A 70 -0.96 7.32 -1.48
CA HIS A 70 -1.00 6.94 -2.88
C HIS A 70 0.40 6.63 -3.37
N THR A 71 0.62 5.44 -3.91
CA THR A 71 1.91 5.04 -4.47
C THR A 71 1.72 4.51 -5.89
N VAL A 72 2.68 4.80 -6.75
CA VAL A 72 2.61 4.41 -8.18
C VAL A 72 3.53 3.23 -8.41
N GLY A 73 2.93 2.05 -8.55
CA GLY A 73 3.64 0.80 -8.83
C GLY A 73 4.18 0.73 -10.26
N PRO A 74 5.08 -0.24 -10.56
CA PRO A 74 5.51 -0.48 -11.93
C PRO A 74 4.39 -1.05 -12.80
N ILE A 75 4.53 -0.85 -14.11
CA ILE A 75 3.85 -1.64 -15.14
C ILE A 75 4.74 -2.85 -15.44
N GLY A 76 4.18 -4.04 -15.39
CA GLY A 76 4.90 -5.31 -15.49
C GLY A 76 5.77 -5.61 -14.26
N GLU A 77 6.63 -6.60 -14.42
CA GLU A 77 7.53 -7.05 -13.35
C GLU A 77 8.77 -6.15 -13.25
N ASN A 78 8.80 -5.27 -12.25
CA ASN A 78 9.98 -4.48 -11.91
C ASN A 78 10.16 -4.43 -10.39
N LYS A 79 10.97 -5.35 -9.86
CA LYS A 79 11.26 -5.48 -8.43
C LYS A 79 11.75 -4.16 -7.81
N GLY A 80 12.65 -3.44 -8.48
CA GLY A 80 13.26 -2.22 -7.93
C GLY A 80 12.26 -1.08 -7.74
N VAL A 81 11.32 -0.90 -8.68
CA VAL A 81 10.27 0.12 -8.56
C VAL A 81 9.23 -0.31 -7.51
N LEU A 82 8.85 -1.58 -7.47
CA LEU A 82 7.91 -2.09 -6.47
C LEU A 82 8.49 -1.95 -5.05
N GLU A 83 9.76 -2.28 -4.84
CA GLU A 83 10.46 -2.06 -3.57
C GLU A 83 10.47 -0.57 -3.17
N LYS A 84 10.75 0.33 -4.12
CA LYS A 84 10.71 1.77 -3.88
C LYS A 84 9.32 2.24 -3.42
N CYS A 85 8.23 1.68 -3.94
CA CYS A 85 6.86 1.98 -3.48
C CYS A 85 6.70 1.72 -1.99
N TYR A 86 7.00 0.50 -1.54
CA TYR A 86 6.91 0.12 -0.12
C TYR A 86 7.78 1.02 0.76
N LEU A 87 9.03 1.28 0.36
CA LEU A 87 9.93 2.14 1.11
C LEU A 87 9.46 3.60 1.15
N SER A 88 8.93 4.14 0.04
CA SER A 88 8.40 5.50 0.00
C SER A 88 7.21 5.63 0.95
N VAL A 89 6.27 4.68 0.91
CA VAL A 89 5.10 4.65 1.82
C VAL A 89 5.55 4.64 3.29
N LEU A 90 6.47 3.73 3.66
CA LEU A 90 6.96 3.62 5.04
C LEU A 90 7.63 4.93 5.51
N ARG A 91 8.43 5.58 4.64
CA ARG A 91 9.03 6.88 4.95
C ARG A 91 7.99 7.98 5.16
N LYS A 92 6.93 8.04 4.33
CA LYS A 92 5.84 9.01 4.51
C LYS A 92 5.07 8.75 5.80
N ALA A 93 4.81 7.48 6.12
CA ALA A 93 4.13 7.09 7.35
C ALA A 93 4.91 7.60 8.58
N VAL A 94 6.22 7.35 8.65
CA VAL A 94 7.06 7.85 9.75
C VAL A 94 7.07 9.37 9.80
N LYS A 95 7.24 10.06 8.66
CA LYS A 95 7.26 11.53 8.61
C LYS A 95 5.95 12.16 9.11
N ARG A 96 4.81 11.47 8.95
CA ARG A 96 3.49 11.93 9.39
C ARG A 96 3.05 11.33 10.74
N ASN A 97 3.93 10.61 11.43
CA ASN A 97 3.64 9.93 12.70
C ASN A 97 2.46 8.94 12.60
N ILE A 98 2.30 8.29 11.44
CA ILE A 98 1.35 7.19 11.21
C ILE A 98 1.92 5.93 11.86
N GLN A 99 1.18 5.33 12.78
CA GLN A 99 1.64 4.16 13.54
C GLN A 99 0.97 2.86 13.08
N THR A 100 -0.14 2.96 12.34
CA THR A 100 -0.86 1.80 11.82
C THR A 100 -1.11 1.97 10.32
N LEU A 101 -0.75 0.97 9.52
CA LEU A 101 -0.77 1.06 8.05
C LEU A 101 -1.34 -0.21 7.42
N ALA A 102 -2.17 -0.08 6.38
CA ALA A 102 -2.65 -1.20 5.59
C ALA A 102 -2.18 -1.09 4.13
N PHE A 103 -1.41 -2.08 3.66
CA PHE A 103 -1.01 -2.22 2.27
C PHE A 103 -2.03 -3.06 1.49
N CYS A 104 -2.38 -2.61 0.29
CA CYS A 104 -2.97 -3.49 -0.72
C CYS A 104 -1.88 -4.24 -1.51
N CYS A 105 -2.29 -5.17 -2.38
CA CYS A 105 -1.39 -5.80 -3.34
C CYS A 105 -1.05 -4.84 -4.49
N ILE A 106 0.08 -4.12 -4.39
CA ILE A 106 0.52 -3.14 -5.38
C ILE A 106 0.94 -3.85 -6.68
N SER A 107 0.47 -3.34 -7.82
CA SER A 107 0.77 -3.80 -9.19
C SER A 107 0.31 -5.20 -9.61
N THR A 108 -0.37 -5.99 -8.76
CA THR A 108 -0.80 -7.36 -9.10
C THR A 108 -2.14 -7.44 -9.87
N GLY A 109 -2.80 -6.30 -10.08
CA GLY A 109 -4.02 -6.20 -10.90
C GLY A 109 -3.70 -5.86 -12.35
N ILE A 110 -4.30 -4.77 -12.85
CA ILE A 110 -4.17 -4.31 -14.25
C ILE A 110 -2.70 -4.04 -14.65
N PHE A 111 -1.82 -3.74 -13.70
CA PHE A 111 -0.40 -3.50 -13.99
C PHE A 111 0.42 -4.78 -14.22
N GLY A 112 -0.15 -5.97 -13.97
CA GLY A 112 0.39 -7.24 -14.49
C GLY A 112 1.64 -7.78 -13.78
N TYR A 113 1.95 -7.34 -12.55
CA TYR A 113 3.02 -7.97 -11.76
C TYR A 113 2.53 -9.33 -11.25
N PRO A 114 3.26 -10.44 -11.49
CA PRO A 114 2.88 -11.75 -10.96
C PRO A 114 2.71 -11.77 -9.43
N ASN A 115 1.61 -12.35 -8.93
CA ASN A 115 1.20 -12.26 -7.52
C ASN A 115 2.27 -12.74 -6.53
N GLU A 116 2.87 -13.91 -6.77
CA GLU A 116 3.86 -14.50 -5.85
C GLU A 116 5.19 -13.73 -5.83
N PRO A 117 5.81 -13.41 -6.97
CA PRO A 117 6.94 -12.48 -7.02
C PRO A 117 6.67 -11.13 -6.36
N ALA A 118 5.49 -10.53 -6.55
CA ALA A 118 5.12 -9.28 -5.89
C ALA A 118 5.01 -9.42 -4.37
N ALA A 119 4.44 -10.54 -3.88
CA ALA A 119 4.33 -10.83 -2.46
C ALA A 119 5.71 -11.01 -1.80
N HIS A 120 6.67 -11.63 -2.49
CA HIS A 120 8.05 -11.69 -2.02
C HIS A 120 8.65 -10.30 -1.82
N VAL A 121 8.51 -9.40 -2.80
CA VAL A 121 9.00 -8.01 -2.68
C VAL A 121 8.32 -7.30 -1.50
N ALA A 122 7.00 -7.40 -1.39
CA ALA A 122 6.23 -6.76 -0.32
C ALA A 122 6.71 -7.18 1.07
N LEU A 123 6.80 -8.49 1.31
CA LEU A 123 7.15 -9.06 2.61
C LEU A 123 8.64 -8.86 2.93
N GLU A 124 9.53 -9.07 1.95
CA GLU A 124 10.97 -8.87 2.11
C GLU A 124 11.29 -7.41 2.46
N THR A 125 10.73 -6.45 1.72
CA THR A 125 10.99 -5.02 1.92
C THR A 125 10.47 -4.56 3.28
N VAL A 126 9.25 -4.95 3.66
CA VAL A 126 8.67 -4.57 4.96
C VAL A 126 9.44 -5.20 6.12
N ARG A 127 9.81 -6.49 6.02
CA ARG A 127 10.61 -7.17 7.04
C ARG A 127 11.94 -6.47 7.27
N LYS A 128 12.74 -6.29 6.20
CA LYS A 128 14.05 -5.62 6.29
C LYS A 128 13.93 -4.21 6.86
N TRP A 129 12.88 -3.48 6.49
CA TRP A 129 12.63 -2.15 7.02
C TRP A 129 12.33 -2.17 8.52
N LEU A 130 11.52 -3.12 9.00
CA LEU A 130 11.17 -3.27 10.41
C LEU A 130 12.36 -3.74 11.27
N GLU A 131 13.22 -4.61 10.74
CA GLU A 131 14.42 -5.10 11.43
C GLU A 131 15.49 -4.01 11.62
N HIS A 132 15.40 -2.89 10.89
CA HIS A 132 16.33 -1.78 11.03
C HIS A 132 16.14 -1.07 12.39
N LYS A 133 17.23 -0.91 13.16
CA LYS A 133 17.23 -0.34 14.53
C LYS A 133 16.58 1.04 14.67
N GLN A 134 16.52 1.83 13.60
CA GLN A 134 15.89 3.15 13.64
C GLN A 134 14.37 3.12 13.42
N ASN A 135 13.84 2.00 12.91
CA ASN A 135 12.47 1.89 12.41
C ASN A 135 11.58 0.98 13.27
N TYR A 136 12.15 0.01 13.99
CA TYR A 136 11.40 -1.04 14.69
C TYR A 136 10.32 -0.56 15.68
N THR A 137 10.42 0.69 16.18
CA THR A 137 9.43 1.31 17.09
C THR A 137 8.51 2.33 16.42
N LYS A 138 8.70 2.63 15.13
CA LYS A 138 8.01 3.73 14.45
C LYS A 138 6.60 3.36 14.00
N ILE A 139 6.38 2.11 13.61
CA ILE A 139 5.08 1.61 13.17
C ILE A 139 4.70 0.44 14.08
N LYS A 140 3.54 0.55 14.73
CA LYS A 140 3.00 -0.45 15.66
C LYS A 140 2.39 -1.65 14.93
N ARG A 141 1.79 -1.43 13.76
CA ARG A 141 1.10 -2.49 13.01
C ARG A 141 1.08 -2.22 11.53
N ILE A 142 1.47 -3.23 10.76
CA ILE A 142 1.31 -3.27 9.30
C ILE A 142 0.35 -4.40 8.94
N ILE A 143 -0.69 -4.08 8.19
CA ILE A 143 -1.64 -5.05 7.64
C ILE A 143 -1.35 -5.21 6.15
N PHE A 144 -1.10 -6.43 5.71
CA PHE A 144 -1.25 -6.79 4.30
C PHE A 144 -2.72 -7.16 4.07
N CYS A 145 -3.43 -6.27 3.38
CA CYS A 145 -4.82 -6.38 3.00
C CYS A 145 -4.89 -7.01 1.60
N VAL A 146 -5.24 -8.29 1.55
CA VAL A 146 -5.40 -9.05 0.31
C VAL A 146 -6.87 -9.09 -0.09
N PHE A 147 -7.16 -9.24 -1.38
CA PHE A 147 -8.53 -9.35 -1.87
C PHE A 147 -8.80 -10.75 -2.43
N LEU A 148 -7.98 -11.20 -3.38
CA LEU A 148 -8.14 -12.50 -4.03
C LEU A 148 -7.75 -13.66 -3.11
N LYS A 149 -8.40 -14.81 -3.29
CA LYS A 149 -8.05 -16.06 -2.60
C LYS A 149 -6.61 -16.48 -2.89
N THR A 150 -6.16 -16.32 -4.14
CA THR A 150 -4.78 -16.63 -4.54
C THR A 150 -3.76 -15.79 -3.77
N ASP A 151 -4.00 -14.49 -3.61
CA ASP A 151 -3.12 -13.64 -2.80
C ASP A 151 -3.13 -14.07 -1.33
N LEU A 152 -4.29 -14.43 -0.77
CA LEU A 152 -4.36 -14.94 0.60
C LEU A 152 -3.50 -16.19 0.79
N GLU A 153 -3.59 -17.17 -0.11
CA GLU A 153 -2.81 -18.41 -0.03
C GLU A 153 -1.31 -18.14 -0.11
N ILE A 154 -0.89 -17.30 -1.07
CA ILE A 154 0.51 -16.89 -1.26
C ILE A 154 1.03 -16.18 -0.01
N TYR A 155 0.36 -15.12 0.45
CA TYR A 155 0.81 -14.33 1.60
C TYR A 155 0.82 -15.17 2.88
N SER A 156 -0.19 -16.02 3.09
CA SER A 156 -0.24 -16.91 4.26
C SER A 156 0.98 -17.84 4.32
N ARG A 157 1.29 -18.48 3.19
CA ARG A 157 2.44 -19.40 3.08
C ARG A 157 3.76 -18.67 3.30
N LEU A 158 3.96 -17.54 2.61
CA LEU A 158 5.23 -16.79 2.66
C LEU A 158 5.47 -16.13 4.02
N MET A 159 4.43 -15.60 4.67
CA MET A 159 4.56 -15.05 6.02
C MET A 159 5.01 -16.12 7.01
N LYS A 160 4.32 -17.26 7.06
CA LYS A 160 4.60 -18.31 8.04
C LYS A 160 5.96 -18.97 7.83
N ASN A 161 6.34 -19.22 6.58
CA ASN A 161 7.48 -20.10 6.28
C ASN A 161 8.77 -19.34 5.96
N VAL A 162 8.70 -18.04 5.62
CA VAL A 162 9.85 -17.30 5.07
C VAL A 162 10.10 -16.01 5.83
N TYR A 163 9.11 -15.12 5.93
CA TYR A 163 9.35 -13.72 6.33
C TYR A 163 9.01 -13.40 7.78
N PHE A 164 8.03 -14.06 8.36
CA PHE A 164 7.62 -13.84 9.75
C PHE A 164 7.36 -15.20 10.42
N PRO A 165 8.37 -16.10 10.47
CA PRO A 165 8.24 -17.34 11.20
C PRO A 165 8.01 -16.99 12.68
N GLY A 166 7.00 -17.64 13.27
CA GLY A 166 6.65 -17.49 14.69
C GLY A 166 7.71 -18.08 15.62
#